data_AF-A0A7W0V8M7-F1
#
_entry.id   AF-A0A7W0V8M7-F1
#
_cell.length_a   1.000
_cell.length_b   1.000
_cell.length_c   1.000
_cell.angle_alpha   90.00
_cell.angle_beta   90.00
_cell.angle_gamma   90.00
#
_symmetry.space_group_name_H-M   'P 1'
#
loop_
_entity.id
_entity.type
_entity.pdbx_description
1 polymer ?
#
loop_
_entity_poly.entity_id
_entity_poly.type
_entity_poly.pdbx_seq_one_letter_code
_entity_poly.pdbx_strand_id
1 'polypeptide(L)'
;MTAHPVRATGEIPAADVPPEGVDGHHSSAAAASIAMATTAHRVASSDPTARNGAARLASAPVVMGDVVPAGEARRLGIPEVYYEDMIHLVLSCSACNGFDNRCTVTREPQPEWILEEFVALRDAVFAERCPRIVTARAREKAFFERGPWQGSS
;
A
#
# COMPACT_ATOMS: atom_id res chain seq x y z
N MET A 1 17.89 66.76 15.32
CA MET A 1 16.51 66.22 15.31
C MET A 1 15.78 66.88 14.16
N THR A 2 15.73 66.23 13.00
CA THR A 2 15.08 66.74 11.79
C THR A 2 14.17 65.62 11.29
N ALA A 3 12.87 65.88 11.32
CA ALA A 3 11.82 64.96 10.89
C ALA A 3 11.64 65.06 9.36
N HIS A 4 11.64 63.91 8.69
CA HIS A 4 11.19 63.77 7.31
C HIS A 4 9.78 63.18 7.29
N PRO A 5 8.84 63.75 6.50
CA PRO A 5 7.61 63.05 6.14
C PRO A 5 7.53 62.83 4.63
N VAL A 6 7.31 61.59 4.18
CA VAL A 6 6.69 61.29 2.88
C VAL A 6 5.88 60.00 2.98
N ARG A 7 4.58 60.12 2.71
CA ARG A 7 3.63 59.04 2.38
C ARG A 7 3.75 58.73 0.87
N ALA A 8 3.58 57.47 0.48
CA ALA A 8 2.60 57.05 -0.52
C ALA A 8 2.58 55.52 -0.65
N THR A 9 1.36 54.99 -0.56
CA THR A 9 0.94 53.60 -0.83
C THR A 9 1.15 53.27 -2.31
N GLY A 10 1.98 52.28 -2.60
CA GLY A 10 2.08 51.67 -3.93
C GLY A 10 1.08 50.53 -4.06
N GLU A 11 0.17 50.66 -5.02
CA GLU A 11 -0.71 49.59 -5.52
C GLU A 11 0.13 48.43 -6.09
N ILE A 12 -0.26 47.20 -5.75
CA ILE A 12 0.29 45.98 -6.32
C ILE A 12 -0.52 45.65 -7.59
N PRO A 13 0.09 45.51 -8.78
CA PRO A 13 -0.63 45.06 -9.96
C PRO A 13 -1.07 43.60 -9.80
N ALA A 14 -2.32 43.33 -10.18
CA ALA A 14 -2.90 41.99 -10.21
C ALA A 14 -2.08 41.10 -11.17
N ALA A 15 -1.60 39.97 -10.66
CA ALA A 15 -0.99 38.93 -11.47
C ALA A 15 -2.09 38.22 -12.29
N ASP A 16 -1.84 38.12 -13.61
CA ASP A 16 -2.59 37.28 -14.53
C ASP A 16 -2.65 35.83 -14.01
N VAL A 17 -3.87 35.37 -13.71
CA VAL A 17 -4.17 33.97 -13.41
C VAL A 17 -4.39 33.25 -14.74
N PRO A 18 -3.54 32.28 -15.13
CA PRO A 18 -3.82 31.44 -16.30
C PRO A 18 -5.01 30.50 -16.02
N PRO A 19 -5.81 30.17 -17.05
CA PRO A 19 -7.01 29.36 -16.88
C PRO A 19 -6.68 27.93 -16.49
N GLU A 20 -7.43 27.42 -15.51
CA GLU A 20 -7.44 26.03 -15.08
C GLU A 20 -7.77 25.12 -16.27
N GLY A 21 -6.79 24.29 -16.65
CA GLY A 21 -6.94 23.18 -17.57
C GLY A 21 -6.20 21.98 -17.00
N VAL A 22 -6.78 21.34 -15.99
CA VAL A 22 -6.31 20.05 -15.48
C VAL A 22 -7.23 18.98 -16.01
N ASP A 23 -6.81 18.36 -17.12
CA ASP A 23 -7.36 17.09 -17.58
C ASP A 23 -7.09 16.02 -16.52
N GLY A 24 -8.17 15.55 -15.91
CA GLY A 24 -8.15 14.54 -14.86
C GLY A 24 -7.64 13.20 -15.37
N HIS A 25 -6.39 12.86 -15.04
CA HIS A 25 -5.82 11.51 -15.17
C HIS A 25 -5.26 10.98 -13.84
N HIS A 26 -5.78 11.44 -12.70
CA HIS A 26 -5.45 10.91 -11.37
C HIS A 26 -6.56 10.00 -10.82
N SER A 27 -6.75 8.81 -11.42
CA SER A 27 -7.51 7.72 -10.78
C SER A 27 -7.34 6.37 -11.48
N SER A 28 -6.12 5.83 -11.42
CA SER A 28 -5.87 4.43 -11.84
C SER A 28 -5.41 3.56 -10.66
N ALA A 29 -4.48 4.05 -9.83
CA ALA A 29 -3.89 3.25 -8.75
C ALA A 29 -4.84 2.98 -7.57
N ALA A 30 -5.59 3.99 -7.10
CA ALA A 30 -6.56 3.82 -6.01
C ALA A 30 -7.72 2.88 -6.41
N ALA A 31 -8.15 2.94 -7.67
CA ALA A 31 -9.15 2.03 -8.22
C ALA A 31 -8.62 0.60 -8.33
N ALA A 32 -7.33 0.41 -8.65
CA ALA A 32 -6.70 -0.92 -8.69
C ALA A 32 -6.67 -1.60 -7.31
N SER A 33 -6.34 -0.87 -6.24
CA SER A 33 -6.34 -1.42 -4.87
C SER A 33 -7.73 -1.86 -4.40
N ILE A 34 -8.79 -1.11 -4.74
CA ILE A 34 -10.18 -1.48 -4.41
C ILE A 34 -10.68 -2.64 -5.29
N ALA A 35 -10.29 -2.69 -6.57
CA ALA A 35 -10.71 -3.73 -7.52
C ALA A 35 -10.06 -5.10 -7.24
N MET A 36 -8.82 -5.14 -6.73
CA MET A 36 -8.17 -6.41 -6.36
C MET A 36 -8.80 -7.02 -5.09
N ALA A 37 -9.15 -6.18 -4.09
CA ALA A 37 -9.82 -6.65 -2.87
C ALA A 37 -11.21 -7.25 -3.15
N THR A 38 -11.95 -6.72 -4.14
CA THR A 38 -13.28 -7.22 -4.51
C THR A 38 -13.23 -8.49 -5.37
N THR A 39 -12.22 -8.66 -6.21
CA THR A 39 -12.08 -9.88 -7.04
C THR A 39 -11.73 -11.11 -6.20
N ALA A 40 -10.89 -10.96 -5.18
CA ALA A 40 -10.57 -12.05 -4.25
C ALA A 40 -11.80 -12.57 -3.47
N HIS A 41 -12.79 -11.70 -3.20
CA HIS A 41 -14.00 -12.10 -2.48
C HIS A 41 -14.98 -12.90 -3.36
N ARG A 42 -15.09 -12.58 -4.65
CA ARG A 42 -16.11 -13.15 -5.56
C ARG A 42 -15.77 -14.58 -6.02
N VAL A 43 -14.49 -14.96 -6.05
CA VAL A 43 -14.07 -16.34 -6.43
C VAL A 43 -14.38 -17.37 -5.32
N ALA A 44 -14.67 -16.92 -4.09
CA ALA A 44 -14.88 -17.81 -2.95
C ALA A 44 -16.34 -18.28 -2.74
N SER A 45 -17.33 -17.80 -3.51
CA SER A 45 -18.75 -17.96 -3.13
C SER A 45 -19.63 -18.87 -4.01
N SER A 46 -19.10 -19.53 -5.04
CA SER A 46 -19.94 -20.22 -6.04
C SER A 46 -20.21 -21.72 -5.82
N ASP A 47 -19.88 -22.32 -4.66
CA ASP A 47 -20.21 -23.73 -4.37
C ASP A 47 -21.17 -23.88 -3.16
N PRO A 48 -22.47 -24.14 -3.38
CA PRO A 48 -23.44 -24.30 -2.31
C PRO A 48 -23.39 -25.67 -1.60
N THR A 49 -22.63 -26.65 -2.09
CA THR A 49 -22.60 -28.02 -1.55
C THR A 49 -21.64 -28.24 -0.36
N ALA A 50 -20.78 -27.27 -0.04
CA ALA A 50 -19.79 -27.39 1.05
C ALA A 50 -20.33 -27.05 2.47
N ARG A 51 -21.63 -26.81 2.65
CA ARG A 51 -22.18 -26.15 3.86
C ARG A 51 -22.28 -27.02 5.12
N ASN A 52 -22.16 -28.34 5.05
CA ASN A 52 -22.49 -29.20 6.21
C ASN A 52 -21.30 -29.93 6.88
N GLY A 53 -20.04 -29.65 6.48
CA GLY A 53 -18.84 -30.24 7.11
C GLY A 53 -17.78 -29.25 7.60
N ALA A 54 -17.90 -27.95 7.28
CA ALA A 54 -16.86 -26.95 7.55
C ALA A 54 -17.03 -26.30 8.94
N ALA A 55 -16.95 -27.09 9.99
CA ALA A 55 -16.84 -26.56 11.35
C ALA A 55 -15.51 -25.79 11.49
N ARG A 56 -15.60 -24.46 11.59
CA ARG A 56 -14.55 -23.53 12.04
C ARG A 56 -13.20 -23.64 11.29
N LEU A 57 -13.15 -23.18 10.04
CA LEU A 57 -11.94 -22.47 9.62
C LEU A 57 -11.90 -21.18 10.45
N ALA A 58 -11.11 -21.16 11.53
CA ALA A 58 -10.88 -19.94 12.29
C ALA A 58 -10.45 -18.84 11.31
N SER A 59 -11.22 -17.76 11.23
CA SER A 59 -10.84 -16.62 10.40
C SER A 59 -9.47 -16.14 10.85
N ALA A 60 -8.48 -16.20 9.97
CA ALA A 60 -7.14 -15.71 10.29
C ALA A 60 -7.24 -14.26 10.78
N PRO A 61 -6.59 -13.90 11.90
CA PRO A 61 -6.68 -12.54 12.43
C PRO A 61 -6.17 -11.55 11.38
N VAL A 62 -6.89 -10.42 11.25
CA VAL A 62 -6.44 -9.28 10.46
C VAL A 62 -5.39 -8.54 11.28
N VAL A 63 -4.28 -8.20 10.63
CA VAL A 63 -3.16 -7.47 11.23
C VAL A 63 -2.83 -6.26 10.34
N MET A 64 -2.24 -5.26 10.97
CA MET A 64 -1.64 -4.12 10.28
C MET A 64 -0.20 -4.46 9.95
N GLY A 65 0.23 -4.15 8.72
CA GLY A 65 1.56 -4.47 8.25
C GLY A 65 2.16 -3.36 7.40
N ASP A 66 3.48 -3.25 7.50
CA ASP A 66 4.30 -2.33 6.73
C ASP A 66 4.34 -2.75 5.25
N VAL A 67 4.07 -1.82 4.34
CA VAL A 67 4.23 -2.07 2.91
C VAL A 67 5.72 -2.07 2.55
N VAL A 68 6.45 -1.03 2.95
CA VAL A 68 7.91 -0.92 2.84
C VAL A 68 8.52 -1.30 4.19
N PRO A 69 9.27 -2.41 4.33
CA PRO A 69 9.81 -2.80 5.63
C PRO A 69 10.62 -1.67 6.29
N ALA A 70 10.43 -1.42 7.59
CA ALA A 70 11.09 -0.31 8.30
C ALA A 70 12.64 -0.31 8.14
N GLY A 71 13.26 -1.50 8.04
CA GLY A 71 14.69 -1.62 7.76
C GLY A 71 15.08 -1.06 6.38
N GLU A 72 14.26 -1.31 5.36
CA GLU A 72 14.45 -0.76 4.00
C GLU A 72 14.17 0.74 3.97
N ALA A 73 13.13 1.20 4.67
CA ALA A 73 12.81 2.63 4.75
C ALA A 73 13.97 3.44 5.35
N ARG A 74 14.56 2.94 6.45
CA ARG A 74 15.77 3.52 7.05
C ARG A 74 16.97 3.47 6.11
N ARG A 75 17.19 2.35 5.42
CA ARG A 75 18.30 2.21 4.44
C ARG A 75 18.20 3.24 3.31
N LEU A 76 16.98 3.52 2.85
CA LEU A 76 16.71 4.47 1.76
C LEU A 76 16.73 5.94 2.19
N GLY A 77 16.89 6.23 3.49
CA GLY A 77 16.86 7.59 4.01
C GLY A 77 15.46 8.21 4.04
N ILE A 78 14.41 7.38 4.08
CA ILE A 78 13.02 7.86 4.16
C ILE A 78 12.79 8.48 5.55
N PRO A 79 12.19 9.68 5.64
CA PRO A 79 11.81 10.28 6.92
C PRO A 79 10.90 9.35 7.74
N GLU A 80 11.16 9.26 9.04
CA GLU A 80 10.38 8.41 9.97
C GLU A 80 8.90 8.73 10.00
N VAL A 81 8.56 10.02 9.89
CA VAL A 81 7.19 10.52 9.79
C VAL A 81 6.41 9.93 8.61
N TYR A 82 7.07 9.38 7.58
CA TYR A 82 6.38 8.75 6.45
C TYR A 82 6.12 7.26 6.67
N TYR A 83 7.09 6.51 7.20
CA TYR A 83 6.95 5.06 7.36
C TYR A 83 6.39 4.62 8.72
N GLU A 84 6.24 5.53 9.68
CA GLU A 84 5.48 5.27 10.92
C GLU A 84 4.03 5.76 10.85
N ASP A 85 3.67 6.53 9.83
CA ASP A 85 2.32 7.04 9.63
C ASP A 85 1.41 5.97 9.00
N MET A 86 0.11 6.07 9.29
CA MET A 86 -0.92 5.17 8.76
C MET A 86 -0.97 5.14 7.22
N ILE A 87 -0.49 6.18 6.52
CA ILE A 87 -0.38 6.15 5.06
C ILE A 87 0.46 4.98 4.54
N HIS A 88 1.38 4.43 5.33
CA HIS A 88 2.29 3.36 4.94
C HIS A 88 1.75 1.95 5.23
N LEU A 89 0.69 1.87 6.04
CA LEU A 89 0.19 0.63 6.60
C LEU A 89 -0.92 0.02 5.74
N VAL A 90 -0.95 -1.32 5.68
CA VAL A 90 -2.02 -2.07 5.02
C VAL A 90 -2.65 -3.08 5.96
N LEU A 91 -3.96 -3.27 5.85
CA LEU A 91 -4.69 -4.34 6.53
C LEU A 91 -4.60 -5.62 5.71
N SER A 92 -4.11 -6.70 6.33
CA SER A 92 -4.05 -8.02 5.70
C SER A 92 -4.26 -9.13 6.72
N CYS A 93 -4.60 -10.34 6.27
CA CYS A 93 -4.61 -11.47 7.20
C CYS A 93 -3.18 -11.81 7.64
N SER A 94 -3.02 -12.36 8.84
CA SER A 94 -1.70 -12.69 9.39
C SER A 94 -0.83 -13.56 8.48
N ALA A 95 -1.45 -14.48 7.73
CA ALA A 95 -0.74 -15.30 6.74
C ALA A 95 -0.20 -14.46 5.57
N CYS A 96 -1.03 -13.62 4.95
CA CYS A 96 -0.59 -12.72 3.87
C CYS A 96 0.47 -11.72 4.36
N ASN A 97 0.32 -11.20 5.59
CA ASN A 97 1.32 -10.34 6.19
C ASN A 97 2.65 -11.05 6.41
N GLY A 98 2.63 -12.35 6.74
CA GLY A 98 3.85 -13.15 6.90
C GLY A 98 4.57 -13.40 5.58
N PHE A 99 3.84 -13.44 4.46
CA PHE A 99 4.44 -13.61 3.13
C PHE A 99 5.11 -12.32 2.65
N ASP A 100 6.38 -12.44 2.28
CA ASP A 100 7.16 -11.36 1.65
C ASP A 100 7.29 -10.08 2.51
N ASN A 101 7.22 -10.18 3.85
CA ASN A 101 7.43 -9.05 4.76
C ASN A 101 8.89 -8.59 4.90
N ARG A 102 9.82 -9.34 4.29
CA ARG A 102 11.27 -9.04 4.27
C ARG A 102 11.74 -8.75 2.85
N CYS A 103 10.84 -8.29 1.97
CA CYS A 103 11.20 -7.94 0.61
C CYS A 103 12.29 -6.84 0.62
N THR A 104 13.31 -7.02 -0.21
CA THR A 104 14.33 -6.00 -0.44
C THR A 104 13.82 -5.05 -1.52
N VAL A 105 13.96 -3.75 -1.30
CA VAL A 105 13.57 -2.73 -2.25
C VAL A 105 14.76 -2.40 -3.15
N THR A 106 14.66 -2.61 -4.45
CA THR A 106 15.74 -2.35 -5.43
C THR A 106 15.88 -0.87 -5.79
N ARG A 107 15.85 0.00 -4.78
CA ARG A 107 16.04 1.45 -4.91
C ARG A 107 17.31 1.86 -4.16
N GLU A 108 17.99 2.84 -4.72
CA GLU A 108 19.13 3.48 -4.08
C GLU A 108 18.64 4.56 -3.10
N PRO A 109 19.40 4.84 -2.03
CA PRO A 109 19.11 5.97 -1.16
C PRO A 109 19.11 7.28 -1.95
N GLN A 110 18.23 8.21 -1.56
CA GLN A 110 18.16 9.55 -2.14
C GLN A 110 18.27 10.60 -1.02
N PRO A 111 18.83 11.78 -1.30
CA PRO A 111 19.16 12.78 -0.28
C PRO A 111 17.93 13.44 0.34
N GLU A 112 16.82 13.50 -0.39
CA GLU A 112 15.58 14.12 0.06
C GLU A 112 14.40 13.26 -0.43
N TRP A 113 13.37 13.17 0.42
CA TRP A 113 12.13 12.49 0.10
C TRP A 113 10.98 13.47 0.28
N ILE A 114 10.11 13.54 -0.73
CA ILE A 114 8.79 14.14 -0.58
C ILE A 114 7.73 13.05 -0.40
N LEU A 115 6.58 13.42 0.14
CA LEU A 115 5.49 12.51 0.43
C LEU A 115 5.02 11.75 -0.83
N GLU A 116 4.96 12.43 -1.96
CA GLU A 116 4.53 11.86 -3.24
C GLU A 116 5.46 10.74 -3.72
N GLU A 117 6.77 10.92 -3.56
CA GLU A 117 7.77 9.91 -3.92
C GLU A 117 7.70 8.70 -3.00
N PHE A 118 7.48 8.95 -1.71
CA PHE A 118 7.28 7.87 -0.73
C PHE A 118 6.03 7.05 -1.07
N VAL A 119 4.91 7.71 -1.36
CA VAL A 119 3.66 7.04 -1.75
C VAL A 119 3.84 6.26 -3.06
N ALA A 120 4.55 6.83 -4.05
CA ALA A 120 4.87 6.12 -5.29
C ALA A 120 5.73 4.87 -5.03
N LEU A 121 6.71 4.96 -4.13
CA LEU A 121 7.49 3.78 -3.72
C LEU A 121 6.62 2.73 -3.03
N ARG A 122 5.79 3.14 -2.06
CA ARG A 122 4.87 2.27 -1.33
C ARG A 122 4.00 1.48 -2.31
N ASP A 123 3.40 2.17 -3.29
CA ASP A 123 2.51 1.56 -4.26
C ASP A 123 3.26 0.60 -5.20
N ALA A 124 4.47 0.95 -5.62
CA ALA A 124 5.32 0.06 -6.42
C ALA A 124 5.68 -1.22 -5.66
N VAL A 125 6.13 -1.11 -4.41
CA VAL A 125 6.45 -2.26 -3.55
C VAL A 125 5.22 -3.13 -3.32
N PHE A 126 4.05 -2.52 -3.07
CA PHE A 126 2.81 -3.26 -2.90
C PHE A 126 2.42 -4.04 -4.17
N ALA A 127 2.52 -3.39 -5.34
CA ALA A 127 2.22 -4.01 -6.62
C ALA A 127 3.16 -5.19 -6.93
N GLU A 128 4.44 -5.10 -6.56
CA GLU A 128 5.41 -6.19 -6.72
C GLU A 128 5.17 -7.37 -5.76
N ARG A 129 4.79 -7.08 -4.51
CA ARG A 129 4.53 -8.10 -3.48
C ARG A 129 3.27 -8.90 -3.77
N CYS A 130 2.21 -8.25 -4.29
CA CYS A 130 0.90 -8.88 -4.44
C CYS A 130 0.94 -10.21 -5.24
N PRO A 131 1.54 -10.30 -6.45
CA PRO A 131 1.65 -11.55 -7.19
C PRO A 131 2.43 -12.66 -6.45
N ARG A 132 3.47 -12.28 -5.68
CA ARG A 132 4.27 -13.23 -4.90
C ARG A 132 3.46 -13.82 -3.76
N ILE A 133 2.71 -12.98 -3.04
CA ILE A 133 1.81 -13.42 -1.97
C ILE A 133 0.71 -14.34 -2.53
N VAL A 134 0.09 -13.98 -3.66
CA VAL A 134 -0.90 -14.84 -4.34
C VAL A 134 -0.31 -16.20 -4.70
N THR A 135 0.90 -16.22 -5.27
CA THR A 135 1.61 -17.46 -5.60
C THR A 135 1.92 -18.29 -4.36
N ALA A 136 2.39 -17.66 -3.28
CA ALA A 136 2.68 -18.34 -2.02
C ALA A 136 1.42 -18.97 -1.41
N ARG A 137 0.30 -18.24 -1.42
CA ARG A 137 -1.00 -18.74 -0.96
C ARG A 137 -1.51 -19.91 -1.80
N ALA A 138 -1.35 -19.85 -3.13
CA ALA A 138 -1.70 -20.96 -4.00
C ALA A 138 -0.85 -22.22 -3.71
N ARG A 139 0.45 -22.06 -3.44
CA ARG A 139 1.35 -23.16 -3.06
C ARG A 139 0.98 -23.77 -1.71
N GLU A 140 0.71 -22.91 -0.71
CA GLU A 140 0.26 -23.34 0.62
C GLU A 140 -1.06 -24.12 0.52
N LYS A 141 -2.04 -23.58 -0.20
CA LYS A 141 -3.31 -24.27 -0.45
C LYS A 141 -3.11 -25.63 -1.15
N ALA A 142 -2.34 -25.67 -2.23
CA ALA A 142 -2.06 -26.91 -2.95
C ALA A 142 -1.27 -27.93 -2.10
N PHE A 143 -0.41 -27.46 -1.19
CA PHE A 143 0.20 -28.34 -0.19
C PHE A 143 -0.90 -28.99 0.64
N PHE A 144 -1.77 -28.18 1.27
CA PHE A 144 -2.88 -28.63 2.13
C PHE A 144 -4.04 -29.34 1.43
N GLU A 145 -4.09 -29.38 0.10
CA GLU A 145 -5.09 -30.16 -0.65
C GLU A 145 -4.60 -31.55 -1.05
N ARG A 146 -3.28 -31.75 -1.20
CA ARG A 146 -2.72 -33.04 -1.64
C ARG A 146 -2.83 -34.16 -0.60
N GLY A 147 -3.29 -33.87 0.61
CA GLY A 147 -3.46 -34.83 1.70
C GLY A 147 -2.21 -35.54 2.26
N PRO A 148 -0.93 -35.14 2.06
CA PRO A 148 0.22 -35.92 2.58
C PRO A 148 0.30 -36.02 4.11
N TRP A 149 -0.45 -35.20 4.87
CA TRP A 149 -0.58 -35.34 6.34
C TRP A 149 -1.77 -36.22 6.77
N GLN A 150 -2.58 -36.73 5.85
CA GLN A 150 -3.67 -37.67 6.16
C GLN A 150 -3.14 -39.10 6.36
N GLY A 151 -2.00 -39.24 7.05
CA GLY A 151 -1.32 -40.50 7.26
C GLY A 151 -2.30 -41.65 7.52
N SER A 152 -2.20 -42.65 6.64
CA SER A 152 -2.87 -43.94 6.66
C SER A 152 -3.10 -44.45 8.08
N SER A 153 -4.36 -44.43 8.49
CA SER A 153 -4.89 -45.15 9.66
C SER A 153 -4.68 -46.64 9.52
#